data_AF-A0A293N0H1-F1
#
_entry.id   AF-A0A293N0H1-F1
#
_cell.length_a   1.000
_cell.length_b   1.000
_cell.length_c   1.000
_cell.angle_alpha   90.00
_cell.angle_beta   90.00
_cell.angle_gamma   90.00
#
_symmetry.space_group_name_H-M   'P 1'
#
loop_
_entity.id
_entity.type
_entity.pdbx_description
1 polymer ?
#
loop_
_entity_poly.entity_id
_entity_poly.type
_entity_poly.pdbx_seq_one_letter_code
_entity_poly.pdbx_strand_id
1 'polypeptide(L)'
;MATAPPLLVLLLLSIAAAQAVAIRCADGTSCREGSTCCQLKGGDYGCCQFEDAICCADQDFCCPAGYSCGPNSTCTEESKTVPMAKKYPSFSPSPLVTKDPVFVNLTRAVSSKGRAIQCPDQSYCPVDNTCCLLSSGHYGCCPFEYAVCCSDHIHCCPEGFRCMSSQGKCVKDTSAVAMTKTSPAIREPPLNSQYVKCPDQSFCTDGSTCCLSTSGRYSCCPYSHAECCSDNVHCCPEGYRCLISSGSCVSDPTRVAATEIAPAVSNQSLATQYVQCPDHSYCPNGNTCCLLTNGRYGCCPYVHAECCRDHRSC
;
A
#
# COMPACT_ATOMS: atom_id res chain seq x y z
N MET A 1 40.96 19.24 49.73
CA MET A 1 40.04 20.37 49.48
C MET A 1 40.09 20.65 47.99
N ALA A 2 39.08 20.49 47.15
CA ALA A 2 37.68 20.10 47.25
C ALA A 2 37.33 19.57 45.83
N THR A 3 36.86 18.33 45.71
CA THR A 3 35.50 17.95 45.25
C THR A 3 35.14 18.29 43.79
N ALA A 4 34.98 17.23 42.98
CA ALA A 4 34.13 17.10 41.78
C ALA A 4 32.72 17.75 41.96
N PRO A 5 31.92 18.06 40.90
CA PRO A 5 31.58 17.11 39.82
C PRO A 5 31.29 17.63 38.41
N PRO A 6 31.17 16.70 37.43
CA PRO A 6 30.74 16.97 36.05
C PRO A 6 29.24 17.22 36.02
N LEU A 7 28.81 18.31 35.38
CA LEU A 7 27.42 18.79 35.41
C LEU A 7 26.74 18.70 34.04
N LEU A 8 27.08 17.69 33.22
CA LEU A 8 26.39 17.44 31.95
C LEU A 8 26.16 15.94 31.68
N VAL A 9 25.78 15.21 32.72
CA VAL A 9 25.09 13.91 32.63
C VAL A 9 23.75 14.11 33.35
N LEU A 10 22.64 13.71 32.71
CA LEU A 10 21.24 13.66 33.21
C LEU A 10 20.27 14.78 32.77
N LEU A 11 19.98 14.86 31.48
CA LEU A 11 18.66 15.21 30.92
C LEU A 11 18.78 14.88 29.42
N LEU A 12 18.51 13.66 28.96
CA LEU A 12 17.18 13.20 28.54
C LEU A 12 17.20 11.65 28.42
N LEU A 13 16.95 10.94 29.52
CA LEU A 13 16.51 9.53 29.49
C LEU A 13 15.04 9.51 29.84
N SER A 14 14.19 9.22 28.84
CA SER A 14 12.89 8.52 28.92
C SER A 14 11.94 8.98 27.81
N ILE A 15 12.27 8.67 26.56
CA ILE A 15 11.21 8.25 25.64
C ILE A 15 11.30 6.73 25.62
N ALA A 16 10.69 6.11 26.65
CA ALA A 16 10.28 4.73 26.53
C ALA A 16 9.30 4.70 25.36
N ALA A 17 9.75 4.22 24.20
CA ALA A 17 8.84 3.82 23.15
C ALA A 17 7.95 2.73 23.76
N ALA A 18 6.72 3.09 24.11
CA ALA A 18 5.69 2.14 24.45
C ALA A 18 5.53 1.20 23.26
N GLN A 19 6.18 0.04 23.36
CA GLN A 19 5.94 -1.06 22.45
C GLN A 19 4.50 -1.46 22.71
N ALA A 20 3.62 -1.32 21.72
CA ALA A 20 2.31 -1.94 21.78
C ALA A 20 2.53 -3.46 21.86
N VAL A 21 2.40 -4.01 23.07
CA VAL A 21 2.66 -5.43 23.33
C VAL A 21 1.41 -6.20 22.92
N ALA A 22 1.50 -6.93 21.83
CA ALA A 22 0.47 -7.88 21.47
C ALA A 22 0.53 -9.09 22.42
N ILE A 23 -0.62 -9.49 22.99
CA ILE A 23 -0.70 -10.64 23.90
C ILE A 23 -0.62 -11.90 23.05
N ARG A 24 0.43 -12.71 23.24
CA ARG A 24 0.62 -13.96 22.50
C ARG A 24 -0.20 -15.07 23.14
N CYS A 25 -1.03 -15.73 22.33
CA CYS A 25 -1.77 -16.92 22.70
C CYS A 25 -0.90 -18.18 22.56
N ALA A 26 -1.36 -19.30 23.14
CA ALA A 26 -0.55 -20.52 23.22
C ALA A 26 -0.29 -21.19 21.85
N ASP A 27 -1.15 -20.95 20.86
CA ASP A 27 -0.99 -21.39 19.47
C ASP A 27 -0.04 -20.49 18.63
N GLY A 28 0.55 -19.47 19.26
CA GLY A 28 1.43 -18.50 18.59
C GLY A 28 0.70 -17.34 17.92
N THR A 29 -0.63 -17.33 17.92
CA THR A 29 -1.44 -16.18 17.49
C THR A 29 -1.37 -15.03 18.49
N SER A 30 -1.81 -13.84 18.10
CA SER A 30 -1.76 -12.65 18.95
C SER A 30 -3.11 -11.95 19.07
N CYS A 31 -3.41 -11.46 20.27
CA CYS A 31 -4.51 -10.55 20.56
C CYS A 31 -4.01 -9.12 20.79
N ARG A 32 -4.92 -8.16 20.61
CA ARG A 32 -4.62 -6.75 20.91
C ARG A 32 -4.37 -6.58 22.40
N GLU A 33 -3.60 -5.56 22.76
CA GLU A 33 -3.37 -5.17 24.16
C GLU A 33 -4.70 -5.00 24.92
N GLY A 34 -4.76 -5.46 26.17
CA GLY A 34 -5.98 -5.47 26.98
C GLY A 34 -7.03 -6.52 26.57
N SER A 35 -6.64 -7.53 25.77
CA SER A 35 -7.53 -8.64 25.38
C SER A 35 -7.06 -9.98 25.92
N THR A 36 -7.99 -10.84 26.35
CA THR A 36 -7.67 -12.18 26.82
C THR A 36 -7.79 -13.22 25.70
N CYS A 37 -6.78 -14.09 25.59
CA CYS A 37 -6.81 -15.26 24.70
C CYS A 37 -7.75 -16.33 25.27
N CYS A 38 -8.77 -16.72 24.50
CA CYS A 38 -9.73 -17.74 24.86
C CYS A 38 -9.82 -18.82 23.77
N GLN A 39 -9.72 -20.09 24.16
CA GLN A 39 -9.77 -21.21 23.22
C GLN A 39 -11.16 -21.37 22.57
N LEU A 40 -11.18 -21.76 21.30
CA LEU A 40 -12.36 -22.05 20.46
C LEU A 40 -12.55 -23.57 20.29
N LYS A 41 -13.68 -23.98 19.68
CA LYS A 41 -14.10 -25.40 19.55
C LYS A 41 -13.27 -26.27 18.59
N GLY A 42 -12.13 -25.79 18.13
CA GLY A 42 -11.19 -26.51 17.26
C GLY A 42 -9.77 -26.62 17.83
N GLY A 43 -9.51 -26.10 19.03
CA GLY A 43 -8.17 -25.99 19.60
C GLY A 43 -7.47 -24.66 19.30
N ASP A 44 -7.94 -23.91 18.31
CA ASP A 44 -7.50 -22.55 17.96
C ASP A 44 -7.88 -21.54 19.06
N TYR A 45 -7.19 -20.40 19.09
CA TYR A 45 -7.49 -19.30 20.02
C TYR A 45 -8.31 -18.19 19.36
N GLY A 46 -9.18 -17.57 20.14
CA GLY A 46 -9.89 -16.34 19.82
C GLY A 46 -9.61 -15.30 20.90
N CYS A 47 -9.86 -14.04 20.59
CA CYS A 47 -9.58 -12.93 21.48
C CYS A 47 -10.87 -12.36 22.07
N CYS A 48 -10.79 -12.02 23.35
CA CYS A 48 -11.84 -11.31 24.07
C CYS A 48 -11.42 -9.89 24.32
N GLN A 49 -12.28 -8.93 23.98
CA GLN A 49 -11.99 -7.50 24.09
C GLN A 49 -11.88 -6.95 25.53
N PHE A 50 -11.89 -7.83 26.53
CA PHE A 50 -11.77 -7.47 27.94
C PHE A 50 -10.43 -7.95 28.48
N GLU A 51 -9.86 -7.16 29.36
CA GLU A 51 -8.72 -7.54 30.17
C GLU A 51 -9.20 -8.55 31.22
N ASP A 52 -8.42 -9.61 31.41
CA ASP A 52 -8.75 -10.74 32.29
C ASP A 52 -10.16 -11.32 32.08
N ALA A 53 -10.60 -11.40 30.82
CA ALA A 53 -11.90 -11.93 30.44
C ALA A 53 -12.08 -13.39 30.90
N ILE A 54 -13.29 -13.72 31.34
CA ILE A 54 -13.67 -15.09 31.64
C ILE A 54 -14.12 -15.77 30.33
N CYS A 55 -13.35 -16.78 29.91
CA CYS A 55 -13.61 -17.55 28.70
C CYS A 55 -14.78 -18.52 28.93
N CYS A 56 -15.92 -18.30 28.26
CA CYS A 56 -17.08 -19.17 28.45
C CYS A 56 -16.97 -20.48 27.64
N ALA A 57 -17.49 -21.55 28.23
CA ALA A 57 -17.46 -22.91 27.69
C ALA A 57 -18.32 -23.11 26.44
N ASP A 58 -19.13 -22.11 26.07
CA ASP A 58 -19.88 -22.02 24.81
C ASP A 58 -18.99 -21.69 23.60
N GLN A 59 -17.67 -21.60 23.83
CA GLN A 59 -16.59 -21.67 22.85
C GLN A 59 -16.44 -20.42 21.98
N ASP A 60 -17.50 -19.66 21.71
CA ASP A 60 -17.47 -18.45 20.87
C ASP A 60 -17.63 -17.15 21.64
N PHE A 61 -17.78 -17.21 22.97
CA PHE A 61 -18.16 -16.06 23.78
C PHE A 61 -17.36 -15.94 25.08
N CYS A 62 -17.31 -14.74 25.64
CA CYS A 62 -16.64 -14.43 26.90
C CYS A 62 -17.29 -13.32 27.68
N CYS A 63 -16.96 -13.28 28.96
CA CYS A 63 -17.44 -12.30 29.91
C CYS A 63 -16.33 -11.36 30.39
N PRO A 64 -16.67 -10.14 30.80
CA PRO A 64 -15.74 -9.25 31.48
C PRO A 64 -15.20 -9.87 32.77
N ALA A 65 -14.06 -9.37 33.25
CA ALA A 65 -13.53 -9.73 34.56
C ALA A 65 -14.59 -9.49 35.67
N GLY A 66 -14.71 -10.44 36.60
CA GLY A 66 -15.71 -10.40 37.68
C GLY A 66 -17.07 -11.04 37.34
N TYR A 67 -17.36 -11.28 36.06
CA TYR A 67 -18.64 -11.86 35.63
C TYR A 67 -18.55 -13.36 35.36
N SER A 68 -19.52 -14.11 35.87
CA SER A 68 -19.66 -15.55 35.56
C SER A 68 -20.50 -15.77 34.30
N CYS A 69 -20.14 -16.77 33.49
CA CYS A 69 -20.93 -17.18 32.33
C CYS A 69 -22.26 -17.77 32.81
N GLY A 70 -23.35 -17.09 32.53
CA GLY A 70 -24.72 -17.49 32.80
C GLY A 70 -25.40 -18.13 31.58
N PRO A 71 -26.58 -18.74 31.78
CA PRO A 71 -27.35 -19.33 30.69
C PRO A 71 -27.79 -18.29 29.64
N ASN A 72 -28.12 -18.75 28.42
CA ASN A 72 -28.58 -17.91 27.30
C ASN A 72 -27.61 -16.80 26.86
N SER A 73 -26.31 -17.07 26.86
CA SER A 73 -25.29 -16.10 26.42
C SER A 73 -25.28 -14.81 27.25
N THR A 74 -25.46 -14.92 28.57
CA THR A 74 -25.40 -13.78 29.50
C THR A 74 -24.26 -13.91 30.50
N CYS A 75 -23.72 -12.80 30.95
CA CYS A 75 -22.72 -12.67 31.99
C CYS A 75 -23.40 -12.15 33.25
N THR A 76 -23.22 -12.82 34.38
CA THR A 76 -23.86 -12.47 35.66
C THR A 76 -22.83 -12.15 36.74
N GLU A 77 -23.02 -11.03 37.44
CA GLU A 77 -22.23 -10.62 38.61
C GLU A 77 -23.18 -9.98 39.65
N GLU A 78 -23.36 -10.60 40.81
CA GLU A 78 -24.04 -10.07 42.01
C GLU A 78 -25.26 -9.13 41.75
N SER A 79 -26.20 -9.54 40.88
CA SER A 79 -27.44 -8.84 40.45
C SER A 79 -27.37 -8.01 39.16
N LYS A 80 -26.22 -7.97 38.47
CA LYS A 80 -26.09 -7.40 37.12
C LYS A 80 -26.04 -8.50 36.09
N THR A 81 -26.80 -8.33 35.02
CA THR A 81 -26.84 -9.25 33.89
C THR A 81 -26.53 -8.48 32.62
N VAL A 82 -25.44 -8.84 31.94
CA VAL A 82 -25.02 -8.21 30.68
C VAL A 82 -24.87 -9.28 29.60
N PRO A 83 -25.04 -8.97 28.31
CA PRO A 83 -24.84 -9.96 27.26
C PRO A 83 -23.37 -10.38 27.15
N MET A 84 -23.14 -11.65 26.80
CA MET A 84 -21.80 -12.17 26.51
C MET A 84 -21.21 -11.53 25.26
N ALA A 85 -19.92 -11.21 25.30
CA ALA A 85 -19.22 -10.69 24.13
C ALA A 85 -18.74 -11.83 23.25
N LYS A 86 -18.84 -11.67 21.94
CA LYS A 86 -18.35 -12.66 20.98
C LYS A 86 -16.82 -12.57 20.86
N LYS A 87 -16.16 -13.72 20.88
CA LYS A 87 -14.73 -13.85 20.58
C LYS A 87 -14.50 -13.47 19.12
N TYR A 88 -13.50 -12.65 18.88
CA TYR A 88 -13.02 -12.37 17.53
C TYR A 88 -11.81 -13.27 17.24
N PRO A 89 -11.53 -13.62 15.96
CA PRO A 89 -10.40 -14.47 15.63
C PRO A 89 -9.09 -13.84 16.09
N SER A 90 -8.20 -14.66 16.64
CA SER A 90 -6.83 -14.22 16.91
C SER A 90 -6.09 -14.03 15.60
N PHE A 91 -5.12 -13.12 15.59
CA PHE A 91 -4.36 -12.84 14.40
C PHE A 91 -3.12 -13.73 14.38
N SER A 92 -2.94 -14.51 13.31
CA SER A 92 -1.65 -15.16 13.07
C SER A 92 -0.58 -14.07 12.96
N PRO A 93 0.59 -14.22 13.60
CA PRO A 93 1.67 -13.30 13.38
C PRO A 93 2.10 -13.45 11.92
N SER A 94 1.62 -12.54 11.06
CA SER A 94 2.36 -12.19 9.85
C SER A 94 3.80 -11.90 10.28
N PRO A 95 4.83 -12.27 9.49
CA PRO A 95 6.19 -11.87 9.79
C PRO A 95 6.16 -10.38 10.09
N LEU A 96 6.60 -10.02 11.30
CA LEU A 96 6.45 -8.69 11.84
C LEU A 96 6.90 -7.70 10.78
N VAL A 97 5.92 -7.03 10.20
CA VAL A 97 6.06 -5.67 9.71
C VAL A 97 6.58 -4.91 10.93
N THR A 98 7.89 -4.78 11.03
CA THR A 98 8.46 -3.65 11.76
C THR A 98 7.84 -2.44 11.09
N LYS A 99 7.02 -1.72 11.86
CA LYS A 99 6.54 -0.36 11.60
C LYS A 99 7.57 0.35 10.73
N ASP A 100 7.21 0.79 9.54
CA ASP A 100 6.60 2.12 9.51
C ASP A 100 5.06 2.16 9.60
N PRO A 101 4.53 3.21 10.26
CA PRO A 101 3.10 3.42 10.49
C PRO A 101 2.40 4.16 9.33
N VAL A 102 1.10 3.87 9.17
CA VAL A 102 -0.06 4.81 9.13
C VAL A 102 -0.03 5.95 8.08
N PHE A 103 -0.90 5.97 7.06
CA PHE A 103 -2.32 6.42 7.06
C PHE A 103 -2.60 7.86 7.63
N VAL A 104 -2.81 8.81 6.72
CA VAL A 104 -3.79 9.93 6.72
C VAL A 104 -3.74 11.01 7.83
N ASN A 105 -3.29 12.23 7.50
CA ASN A 105 -4.16 13.42 7.33
C ASN A 105 -3.41 14.68 6.85
N LEU A 106 -4.08 15.44 5.98
CA LEU A 106 -3.65 16.63 5.24
C LEU A 106 -3.15 17.81 6.11
N THR A 107 -1.99 18.38 5.77
CA THR A 107 -1.90 19.80 5.32
C THR A 107 -0.67 20.02 4.43
N ARG A 108 -0.95 20.24 3.12
CA ARG A 108 -0.20 21.00 2.07
C ARG A 108 1.28 20.62 1.83
N ALA A 109 1.70 20.05 0.69
CA ALA A 109 1.16 20.15 -0.67
C ALA A 109 1.36 18.85 -1.51
N VAL A 110 0.22 18.24 -1.91
CA VAL A 110 -0.20 17.81 -3.26
C VAL A 110 0.91 17.27 -4.20
N SER A 111 1.00 15.95 -4.47
CA SER A 111 0.21 15.09 -5.41
C SER A 111 0.97 14.90 -6.74
N SER A 112 1.12 13.75 -7.40
CA SER A 112 0.42 12.45 -7.41
C SER A 112 1.36 11.42 -8.09
N LYS A 113 1.56 10.23 -7.50
CA LYS A 113 2.44 9.17 -8.05
C LYS A 113 1.63 7.87 -8.09
N GLY A 114 1.35 7.33 -9.29
CA GLY A 114 0.48 6.16 -9.48
C GLY A 114 1.08 4.87 -8.92
N ARG A 115 0.44 4.32 -7.88
CA ARG A 115 0.90 3.12 -7.14
C ARG A 115 0.12 1.88 -7.59
N ALA A 116 0.59 1.18 -8.62
CA ALA A 116 0.01 -0.13 -8.97
C ALA A 116 0.27 -1.18 -7.87
N ILE A 117 -0.67 -2.11 -7.66
CA ILE A 117 -0.57 -3.20 -6.68
C ILE A 117 0.11 -4.39 -7.36
N GLN A 118 1.22 -4.87 -6.81
CA GLN A 118 1.94 -6.04 -7.34
C GLN A 118 1.36 -7.33 -6.75
N CYS A 119 0.98 -8.27 -7.63
CA CYS A 119 0.47 -9.59 -7.28
C CYS A 119 1.60 -10.62 -7.10
N PRO A 120 1.33 -11.79 -6.47
CA PRO A 120 2.35 -12.80 -6.16
C PRO A 120 3.07 -13.42 -7.37
N ASP A 121 2.44 -13.47 -8.54
CA ASP A 121 3.06 -13.95 -9.79
C ASP A 121 3.82 -12.85 -10.56
N GLN A 122 4.10 -11.72 -9.90
CA GLN A 122 4.73 -10.53 -10.47
C GLN A 122 3.87 -9.79 -11.51
N SER A 123 2.59 -10.12 -11.62
CA SER A 123 1.62 -9.29 -12.34
C SER A 123 1.19 -8.09 -11.49
N TYR A 124 0.47 -7.15 -12.11
CA TYR A 124 0.07 -5.89 -11.49
C TYR A 124 -1.44 -5.65 -11.66
N CYS A 125 -2.02 -5.05 -10.64
CA CYS A 125 -3.37 -4.51 -10.63
C CYS A 125 -3.37 -2.99 -10.46
N PRO A 126 -4.41 -2.30 -10.96
CA PRO A 126 -4.65 -0.89 -10.65
C PRO A 126 -4.64 -0.61 -9.14
N VAL A 127 -4.48 0.67 -8.78
CA VAL A 127 -4.63 1.12 -7.39
C VAL A 127 -6.03 0.75 -6.89
N ASP A 128 -6.16 0.40 -5.61
CA ASP A 128 -7.42 0.05 -4.94
C ASP A 128 -8.10 -1.25 -5.44
N ASN A 129 -7.36 -2.10 -6.16
CA ASN A 129 -7.81 -3.42 -6.60
C ASN A 129 -7.20 -4.57 -5.78
N THR A 130 -7.88 -5.71 -5.72
CA THR A 130 -7.38 -6.91 -5.03
C THR A 130 -6.93 -7.99 -6.01
N CYS A 131 -5.74 -8.56 -5.80
CA CYS A 131 -5.25 -9.70 -6.58
C CYS A 131 -5.97 -11.00 -6.16
N CYS A 132 -6.67 -11.65 -7.09
CA CYS A 132 -7.36 -12.92 -6.89
C CYS A 132 -6.81 -14.01 -7.80
N LEU A 133 -6.61 -15.22 -7.26
CA LEU A 133 -6.11 -16.37 -8.02
C LEU A 133 -7.18 -16.96 -8.95
N LEU A 134 -6.86 -17.05 -10.24
CA LEU A 134 -7.74 -17.63 -11.27
C LEU A 134 -7.51 -19.13 -11.45
N SER A 135 -8.47 -19.82 -12.09
CA SER A 135 -8.36 -21.27 -12.39
C SER A 135 -7.17 -21.61 -13.31
N SER A 136 -6.63 -20.61 -14.02
CA SER A 136 -5.45 -20.73 -14.87
C SER A 136 -4.13 -20.81 -14.08
N GLY A 137 -4.14 -20.55 -12.77
CA GLY A 137 -2.94 -20.44 -11.93
C GLY A 137 -2.26 -19.06 -11.98
N HIS A 138 -2.85 -18.09 -12.67
CA HIS A 138 -2.43 -16.68 -12.70
C HIS A 138 -3.35 -15.79 -11.87
N TYR A 139 -2.92 -14.56 -11.58
CA TYR A 139 -3.73 -13.61 -10.83
C TYR A 139 -4.61 -12.74 -11.74
N GLY A 140 -5.76 -12.35 -11.19
CA GLY A 140 -6.68 -11.37 -11.74
C GLY A 140 -6.95 -10.24 -10.74
N CYS A 141 -7.45 -9.12 -11.23
CA CYS A 141 -7.77 -7.94 -10.44
C CYS A 141 -9.27 -7.87 -10.14
N CYS A 142 -9.60 -7.74 -8.87
CA CYS A 142 -10.92 -7.34 -8.40
C CYS A 142 -11.00 -5.84 -8.21
N PRO A 143 -12.06 -5.17 -8.71
CA PRO A 143 -12.20 -3.72 -8.65
C PRO A 143 -12.58 -3.20 -7.25
N PHE A 144 -12.44 -4.05 -6.23
CA PHE A 144 -12.72 -3.68 -4.84
C PHE A 144 -11.44 -3.76 -4.04
N GLU A 145 -11.24 -2.76 -3.20
CA GLU A 145 -10.23 -2.78 -2.15
C GLU A 145 -10.61 -3.88 -1.14
N TYR A 146 -9.65 -4.69 -0.73
CA TYR A 146 -9.86 -5.80 0.21
C TYR A 146 -10.97 -6.79 -0.19
N ALA A 147 -11.07 -7.09 -1.49
CA ALA A 147 -12.08 -7.99 -2.04
C ALA A 147 -11.96 -9.41 -1.48
N VAL A 148 -13.09 -10.11 -1.38
CA VAL A 148 -13.16 -11.54 -1.09
C VAL A 148 -13.11 -12.31 -2.41
N CYS A 149 -12.01 -13.00 -2.67
CA CYS A 149 -11.88 -13.89 -3.83
C CYS A 149 -12.73 -15.14 -3.64
N CYS A 150 -13.63 -15.43 -4.59
CA CYS A 150 -14.51 -16.58 -4.48
C CYS A 150 -13.81 -17.88 -4.88
N SER A 151 -14.26 -19.00 -4.31
CA SER A 151 -13.71 -20.34 -4.59
C SER A 151 -13.98 -20.84 -6.02
N ASP A 152 -14.79 -20.12 -6.78
CA ASP A 152 -15.00 -20.40 -8.20
C ASP A 152 -13.84 -19.90 -9.08
N HIS A 153 -12.87 -19.16 -8.52
CA HIS A 153 -11.67 -18.65 -9.19
C HIS A 153 -11.96 -17.76 -10.41
N ILE A 154 -13.17 -17.21 -10.50
CA ILE A 154 -13.63 -16.37 -11.61
C ILE A 154 -14.26 -15.08 -11.08
N HIS A 155 -14.84 -15.13 -9.87
CA HIS A 155 -15.53 -14.01 -9.27
C HIS A 155 -14.94 -13.60 -7.93
N CYS A 156 -15.32 -12.40 -7.52
CA CYS A 156 -15.06 -11.85 -6.21
C CYS A 156 -16.20 -10.99 -5.71
N CYS A 157 -16.15 -10.75 -4.40
CA CYS A 157 -17.11 -9.96 -3.66
C CYS A 157 -16.43 -8.76 -2.98
N PRO A 158 -17.16 -7.68 -2.72
CA PRO A 158 -16.68 -6.58 -1.89
C PRO A 158 -16.34 -7.04 -0.47
N GLU A 159 -15.56 -6.23 0.25
CA GLU A 159 -15.22 -6.48 1.64
C GLU A 159 -16.47 -6.73 2.51
N GLY A 160 -16.40 -7.76 3.36
CA GLY A 160 -17.48 -8.11 4.29
C GLY A 160 -18.67 -8.86 3.67
N PHE A 161 -18.64 -9.16 2.37
CA PHE A 161 -19.59 -10.07 1.73
C PHE A 161 -19.04 -11.49 1.62
N ARG A 162 -19.91 -12.49 1.74
CA ARG A 162 -19.58 -13.90 1.52
C ARG A 162 -20.00 -14.33 0.11
N CYS A 163 -19.14 -15.06 -0.57
CA CYS A 163 -19.46 -15.65 -1.87
C CYS A 163 -20.50 -16.76 -1.73
N MET A 164 -21.59 -16.65 -2.49
CA MET A 164 -22.57 -17.70 -2.71
C MET A 164 -22.52 -18.10 -4.18
N SER A 165 -21.45 -18.84 -4.54
CA SER A 165 -21.10 -19.19 -5.92
C SER A 165 -22.21 -19.97 -6.65
N SER A 166 -22.96 -20.81 -5.95
CA SER A 166 -24.12 -21.53 -6.51
C SER A 166 -25.25 -20.63 -6.98
N GLN A 167 -25.34 -19.40 -6.47
CA GLN A 167 -26.39 -18.44 -6.80
C GLN A 167 -25.88 -17.23 -7.59
N GLY A 168 -24.57 -17.12 -7.86
CA GLY A 168 -24.05 -15.94 -8.55
C GLY A 168 -23.98 -14.69 -7.66
N LYS A 169 -24.06 -14.80 -6.33
CA LYS A 169 -24.27 -13.64 -5.43
C LYS A 169 -23.25 -13.52 -4.30
N CYS A 170 -22.98 -12.29 -3.90
CA CYS A 170 -22.30 -11.88 -2.69
C CYS A 170 -23.36 -11.55 -1.63
N VAL A 171 -23.30 -12.16 -0.46
CA VAL A 171 -24.29 -11.95 0.61
C VAL A 171 -23.67 -11.38 1.89
N LYS A 172 -24.35 -10.43 2.51
CA LYS A 172 -24.02 -9.86 3.82
C LYS A 172 -25.31 -9.56 4.56
N ASP A 173 -25.56 -10.28 5.65
CA ASP A 173 -26.81 -10.21 6.44
C ASP A 173 -28.07 -10.37 5.56
N THR A 174 -28.81 -9.29 5.30
CA THR A 174 -30.01 -9.25 4.44
C THR A 174 -29.74 -8.70 3.03
N SER A 175 -28.52 -8.23 2.77
CA SER A 175 -28.11 -7.64 1.50
C SER A 175 -27.47 -8.69 0.58
N ALA A 176 -27.92 -8.73 -0.67
CA ALA A 176 -27.33 -9.59 -1.70
C ALA A 176 -27.04 -8.78 -2.97
N VAL A 177 -25.79 -8.80 -3.42
CA VAL A 177 -25.35 -8.18 -4.68
C VAL A 177 -24.80 -9.24 -5.62
N ALA A 178 -24.75 -8.97 -6.92
CA ALA A 178 -24.17 -9.91 -7.89
C ALA A 178 -22.66 -10.04 -7.66
N MET A 179 -22.10 -11.23 -7.85
CA MET A 179 -20.65 -11.40 -7.84
C MET A 179 -20.01 -10.68 -9.03
N THR A 180 -18.83 -10.13 -8.82
CA THR A 180 -18.08 -9.38 -9.83
C THR A 180 -17.01 -10.28 -10.44
N LYS A 181 -16.86 -10.26 -11.77
CA LYS A 181 -15.78 -11.03 -12.44
C LYS A 181 -14.43 -10.36 -12.24
N THR A 182 -13.42 -11.17 -11.94
CA THR A 182 -12.01 -10.76 -11.92
C THR A 182 -11.53 -10.44 -13.34
N SER A 183 -10.86 -9.30 -13.55
CA SER A 183 -10.12 -9.03 -14.78
C SER A 183 -8.73 -9.67 -14.73
N PRO A 184 -8.05 -9.96 -15.84
CA PRO A 184 -6.68 -10.49 -15.79
C PRO A 184 -5.69 -9.44 -15.27
N ALA A 185 -4.74 -9.85 -14.43
CA ALA A 185 -3.63 -8.99 -14.01
C ALA A 185 -2.57 -8.91 -15.12
N ILE A 186 -1.91 -7.76 -15.23
CA ILE A 186 -0.96 -7.48 -16.32
C ILE A 186 0.47 -7.81 -15.89
N ARG A 187 1.27 -8.47 -16.74
CA ARG A 187 2.63 -8.94 -16.40
C ARG A 187 3.70 -7.83 -16.45
N GLU A 188 3.37 -6.71 -17.07
CA GLU A 188 4.17 -5.50 -16.98
C GLU A 188 3.44 -4.52 -16.05
N PRO A 189 4.16 -3.74 -15.22
CA PRO A 189 3.52 -2.65 -14.49
C PRO A 189 2.80 -1.76 -15.52
N PRO A 190 1.65 -1.15 -15.20
CA PRO A 190 0.97 -0.24 -16.11
C PRO A 190 1.78 1.06 -16.24
N LEU A 191 2.97 0.99 -16.83
CA LEU A 191 3.65 2.13 -17.43
C LEU A 191 2.88 2.62 -18.66
N ASN A 192 2.06 1.74 -19.27
CA ASN A 192 1.38 2.02 -20.52
C ASN A 192 -0.01 2.67 -20.39
N SER A 193 -0.41 3.07 -19.19
CA SER A 193 -1.63 3.89 -18.99
C SER A 193 -1.41 5.09 -18.06
N GLN A 194 -0.15 5.38 -17.72
CA GLN A 194 0.20 6.50 -16.85
C GLN A 194 1.15 7.51 -17.51
N TYR A 195 1.60 7.22 -18.73
CA TYR A 195 2.60 8.02 -19.41
C TYR A 195 2.37 8.07 -20.92
N VAL A 196 2.49 9.26 -21.49
CA VAL A 196 2.52 9.51 -22.93
C VAL A 196 3.97 9.44 -23.40
N LYS A 197 4.25 8.50 -24.30
CA LYS A 197 5.58 8.35 -24.90
C LYS A 197 5.78 9.38 -25.99
N CYS A 198 6.82 10.21 -25.86
CA CYS A 198 7.16 11.23 -26.84
C CYS A 198 8.05 10.66 -27.96
N PRO A 199 8.15 11.35 -29.13
CA PRO A 199 8.92 10.87 -30.27
C PRO A 199 10.43 10.67 -30.02
N ASP A 200 11.04 11.41 -29.10
CA ASP A 200 12.44 11.25 -28.69
C ASP A 200 12.67 10.15 -27.63
N GLN A 201 11.66 9.31 -27.39
CA GLN A 201 11.63 8.28 -26.35
C GLN A 201 11.65 8.83 -24.91
N SER A 202 11.42 10.14 -24.72
CA SER A 202 11.09 10.69 -23.41
C SER A 202 9.63 10.40 -23.05
N PHE A 203 9.29 10.65 -21.79
CA PHE A 203 7.98 10.34 -21.24
C PHE A 203 7.35 11.56 -20.57
N CYS A 204 6.06 11.73 -20.82
CA CYS A 204 5.18 12.67 -20.15
C CYS A 204 4.13 11.93 -19.32
N THR A 205 3.55 12.59 -18.32
CA THR A 205 2.45 12.04 -17.51
C THR A 205 1.20 11.76 -18.35
N ASP A 206 0.32 10.90 -17.86
CA ASP A 206 -0.97 10.63 -18.50
C ASP A 206 -1.77 11.91 -18.72
N GLY A 207 -2.52 11.97 -19.82
CA GLY A 207 -3.29 13.15 -20.22
C GLY A 207 -2.45 14.37 -20.63
N SER A 208 -1.12 14.25 -20.74
CA SER A 208 -0.23 15.34 -21.19
C SER A 208 0.10 15.25 -22.69
N THR A 209 0.42 16.39 -23.31
CA THR A 209 0.83 16.48 -24.72
C THR A 209 2.32 16.75 -24.85
N CYS A 210 3.03 15.99 -25.69
CA CYS A 210 4.44 16.20 -25.97
C CYS A 210 4.62 17.42 -26.91
N CYS A 211 5.26 18.48 -26.41
CA CYS A 211 5.62 19.68 -27.17
C CYS A 211 7.13 19.77 -27.38
N LEU A 212 7.56 20.23 -28.55
CA LEU A 212 8.97 20.46 -28.83
C LEU A 212 9.46 21.70 -28.05
N SER A 213 10.62 21.58 -27.41
CA SER A 213 11.27 22.66 -26.68
C SER A 213 12.36 23.32 -27.52
N THR A 214 12.80 24.53 -27.11
CA THR A 214 13.94 25.26 -27.70
C THR A 214 15.25 24.45 -27.71
N SER A 215 15.37 23.45 -26.83
CA SER A 215 16.50 22.52 -26.78
C SER A 215 16.49 21.42 -27.87
N GLY A 216 15.41 21.33 -28.66
CA GLY A 216 15.20 20.24 -29.63
C GLY A 216 14.76 18.91 -29.01
N ARG A 217 14.49 18.90 -27.70
CA ARG A 217 13.89 17.75 -26.97
C ARG A 217 12.41 17.99 -26.71
N TYR A 218 11.70 16.93 -26.32
CA TYR A 218 10.29 17.06 -25.95
C TYR A 218 10.13 17.49 -24.48
N SER A 219 9.07 18.25 -24.26
CA SER A 219 8.58 18.74 -22.99
C SER A 219 7.08 18.45 -22.90
N CYS A 220 6.56 18.35 -21.69
CA CYS A 220 5.19 17.98 -21.38
C CYS A 220 4.32 19.23 -21.17
N CYS A 221 3.27 19.34 -21.98
CA CYS A 221 2.16 20.21 -21.70
C CYS A 221 1.11 19.45 -20.86
N PRO A 222 0.60 20.01 -19.76
CA PRO A 222 -0.33 19.30 -18.87
C PRO A 222 -1.71 19.06 -19.47
N TYR A 223 -2.04 19.68 -20.61
CA TYR A 223 -3.32 19.49 -21.27
C TYR A 223 -3.27 18.31 -22.24
N SER A 224 -4.37 17.56 -22.30
CA SER A 224 -4.62 16.57 -23.34
C SER A 224 -4.90 17.29 -24.65
N HIS A 225 -4.33 16.82 -25.76
CA HIS A 225 -4.52 17.41 -27.09
C HIS A 225 -4.21 18.92 -27.16
N ALA A 226 -3.15 19.33 -26.44
CA ALA A 226 -2.73 20.73 -26.36
C ALA A 226 -2.23 21.28 -27.71
N GLU A 227 -2.41 22.57 -27.93
CA GLU A 227 -1.74 23.32 -29.00
C GLU A 227 -0.37 23.80 -28.51
N CYS A 228 0.71 23.23 -29.04
CA CYS A 228 2.08 23.66 -28.72
C CYS A 228 2.38 24.99 -29.41
N CYS A 229 2.81 25.99 -28.65
CA CYS A 229 3.11 27.32 -29.19
C CYS A 229 4.43 27.31 -29.99
N SER A 230 4.50 28.15 -31.03
CA SER A 230 5.69 28.26 -31.89
C SER A 230 6.93 28.85 -31.20
N ASP A 231 6.77 29.38 -29.98
CA ASP A 231 7.87 29.84 -29.13
C ASP A 231 8.66 28.68 -28.49
N ASN A 232 8.13 27.44 -28.55
CA ASN A 232 8.71 26.22 -27.98
C ASN A 232 8.94 26.30 -26.46
N VAL A 233 8.18 27.16 -25.77
CA VAL A 233 8.22 27.31 -24.31
C VAL A 233 6.83 27.27 -23.70
N HIS A 234 5.78 27.60 -24.46
CA HIS A 234 4.41 27.55 -23.98
C HIS A 234 3.53 26.56 -24.75
N CYS A 235 2.39 26.23 -24.14
CA CYS A 235 1.32 25.49 -24.76
C CYS A 235 -0.05 26.04 -24.32
N CYS A 236 -1.05 25.77 -25.15
CA CYS A 236 -2.44 26.12 -24.92
C CYS A 236 -3.33 24.88 -24.84
N PRO A 237 -4.44 24.95 -24.08
CA PRO A 237 -5.43 23.88 -24.07
C PRO A 237 -6.07 23.70 -25.44
N GLU A 238 -6.69 22.54 -25.67
CA GLU A 238 -7.38 22.23 -26.92
C GLU A 238 -8.39 23.32 -27.31
N GLY A 239 -8.36 23.75 -28.58
CA GLY A 239 -9.26 24.78 -29.10
C GLY A 239 -8.82 26.23 -28.83
N TYR A 240 -7.68 26.46 -28.16
CA TYR A 240 -7.10 27.78 -27.98
C TYR A 240 -5.85 27.98 -28.83
N ARG A 241 -5.76 29.16 -29.46
CA ARG A 241 -4.60 29.57 -30.27
C ARG A 241 -3.61 30.38 -29.45
N CYS A 242 -2.33 30.16 -29.67
CA CYS A 242 -1.27 30.92 -29.01
C CYS A 242 -1.13 32.34 -29.58
N LEU A 243 -1.24 33.36 -28.72
CA LEU A 243 -0.79 34.74 -28.96
C LEU A 243 0.54 34.99 -28.24
N ILE A 244 1.64 34.73 -28.96
CA ILE A 244 3.02 34.80 -28.44
C ILE A 244 3.36 36.20 -27.91
N SER A 245 2.95 37.26 -28.60
CA SER A 245 3.24 38.65 -28.22
C SER A 245 2.70 39.05 -26.84
N SER A 246 1.70 38.31 -26.34
CA SER A 246 1.06 38.55 -25.05
C SER A 246 1.17 37.37 -24.09
N GLY A 247 1.87 36.29 -24.46
CA GLY A 247 1.95 35.06 -23.65
C GLY A 247 0.58 34.49 -23.27
N SER A 248 -0.38 34.53 -24.19
CA SER A 248 -1.79 34.20 -23.89
C SER A 248 -2.37 33.24 -24.92
N CYS A 249 -3.34 32.44 -24.50
CA CYS A 249 -4.15 31.55 -25.30
C CYS A 249 -5.51 32.20 -25.55
N VAL A 250 -5.99 32.18 -26.79
CA VAL A 250 -7.29 32.79 -27.14
C VAL A 250 -8.22 31.81 -27.86
N SER A 251 -9.47 31.78 -27.44
CA SER A 251 -10.59 31.15 -28.14
C SER A 251 -11.80 32.06 -27.97
N ASP A 252 -12.31 32.63 -29.06
CA ASP A 252 -13.30 33.71 -29.03
C ASP A 252 -14.52 33.37 -28.14
N PRO A 253 -14.86 34.17 -27.09
CA PRO A 253 -14.32 35.47 -26.67
C PRO A 253 -13.31 35.40 -25.50
N THR A 254 -12.92 34.20 -25.09
CA THR A 254 -12.08 33.95 -23.91
C THR A 254 -10.59 34.10 -24.19
N ARG A 255 -9.88 34.66 -23.21
CA ARG A 255 -8.42 34.75 -23.18
C ARG A 255 -7.92 34.20 -21.85
N VAL A 256 -6.96 33.29 -21.91
CA VAL A 256 -6.30 32.69 -20.75
C VAL A 256 -4.79 32.80 -20.90
N ALA A 257 -4.02 32.73 -19.82
CA ALA A 257 -2.56 32.76 -19.92
C ALA A 257 -2.04 31.47 -20.57
N ALA A 258 -0.98 31.58 -21.37
CA ALA A 258 -0.31 30.41 -21.92
C ALA A 258 0.47 29.68 -20.82
N THR A 259 0.49 28.36 -20.88
CA THR A 259 1.13 27.53 -19.84
C THR A 259 2.53 27.13 -20.29
N GLU A 260 3.52 27.24 -19.41
CA GLU A 260 4.89 26.81 -19.70
C GLU A 260 4.99 25.27 -19.80
N ILE A 261 5.77 24.77 -20.75
CA ILE A 261 6.00 23.33 -20.93
C ILE A 261 7.06 22.82 -19.93
N ALA A 262 6.81 21.68 -19.31
CA ALA A 262 7.73 21.06 -18.34
C ALA A 262 8.68 20.06 -19.02
N PRO A 263 9.93 19.86 -18.57
CA PRO A 263 10.84 18.91 -19.22
C PRO A 263 10.32 17.47 -19.18
N ALA A 264 10.36 16.77 -20.31
CA ALA A 264 10.03 15.35 -20.36
C ALA A 264 11.15 14.48 -19.78
N VAL A 265 10.80 13.35 -19.17
CA VAL A 265 11.77 12.49 -18.47
C VAL A 265 12.42 11.53 -19.48
N SER A 266 13.75 11.46 -19.52
CA SER A 266 14.48 10.56 -20.43
C SER A 266 14.67 9.16 -19.84
N ASN A 267 14.71 8.13 -20.70
CA ASN A 267 15.01 6.75 -20.30
C ASN A 267 16.44 6.60 -19.72
N GLN A 268 17.39 7.45 -20.14
CA GLN A 268 18.77 7.45 -19.61
C GLN A 268 18.86 7.96 -18.16
N SER A 269 17.93 8.80 -17.71
CA SER A 269 17.81 9.19 -16.30
C SER A 269 17.13 8.11 -15.45
N LEU A 270 16.57 7.06 -16.08
CA LEU A 270 16.16 5.84 -15.40
C LEU A 270 17.36 4.88 -15.19
N ALA A 271 18.35 4.91 -16.08
CA ALA A 271 19.58 4.10 -15.97
C ALA A 271 20.61 4.69 -14.99
N THR A 272 20.58 6.00 -14.70
CA THR A 272 21.44 6.60 -13.67
C THR A 272 20.88 6.44 -12.26
N GLN A 273 19.77 5.72 -12.09
CA GLN A 273 19.18 5.45 -10.77
C GLN A 273 19.53 4.07 -10.24
N TYR A 274 20.22 3.23 -11.03
CA TYR A 274 20.49 1.86 -10.62
C TYR A 274 21.88 1.34 -11.02
N VAL A 275 22.57 0.68 -10.09
CA VAL A 275 23.81 -0.09 -10.26
C VAL A 275 23.43 -1.53 -10.64
N GLN A 276 23.93 -2.02 -11.77
CA GLN A 276 23.67 -3.40 -12.22
C GLN A 276 24.69 -4.36 -11.59
N CYS A 277 24.19 -5.42 -10.94
CA CYS A 277 24.97 -6.45 -10.28
C CYS A 277 25.39 -7.59 -11.26
N PRO A 278 26.39 -8.41 -10.90
CA PRO A 278 26.88 -9.50 -11.76
C PRO A 278 25.87 -10.59 -12.12
N ASP A 279 24.79 -10.74 -11.35
CA ASP A 279 23.67 -11.65 -11.63
C ASP A 279 22.55 -10.99 -12.46
N HIS A 280 22.79 -9.80 -13.01
CA HIS A 280 21.82 -8.94 -13.69
C HIS A 280 20.71 -8.35 -12.79
N SER A 281 20.82 -8.45 -11.47
CA SER A 281 19.97 -7.70 -10.53
C SER A 281 20.34 -6.20 -10.53
N TYR A 282 19.44 -5.36 -10.03
CA TYR A 282 19.62 -3.89 -10.01
C TYR A 282 19.50 -3.33 -8.59
N CYS A 283 20.45 -2.48 -8.21
CA CYS A 283 20.48 -1.77 -6.94
C CYS A 283 20.30 -0.26 -7.14
N PRO A 284 19.70 0.51 -6.21
CA PRO A 284 19.63 1.96 -6.32
C PRO A 284 21.02 2.62 -6.48
N ASN A 285 21.08 3.80 -7.09
CA ASN A 285 22.33 4.56 -7.24
C ASN A 285 22.87 4.96 -5.85
N GLY A 286 24.20 4.84 -5.67
CA GLY A 286 24.88 5.00 -4.39
C GLY A 286 25.05 3.71 -3.59
N ASN A 287 24.52 2.58 -4.09
CA ASN A 287 24.60 1.29 -3.41
C ASN A 287 25.61 0.34 -4.06
N THR A 288 26.34 -0.43 -3.24
CA THR A 288 27.25 -1.48 -3.72
C THR A 288 26.55 -2.84 -3.77
N CYS A 289 26.75 -3.61 -4.85
CA CYS A 289 26.24 -4.98 -4.97
C CYS A 289 27.08 -5.96 -4.14
N CYS A 290 26.45 -6.67 -3.19
CA CYS A 290 27.12 -7.68 -2.36
C CYS A 290 26.48 -9.07 -2.49
N LEU A 291 27.32 -10.10 -2.58
CA LEU A 291 26.87 -11.50 -2.71
C LEU A 291 26.37 -12.02 -1.37
N LEU A 292 25.15 -12.56 -1.34
CA LEU A 292 24.48 -13.12 -0.17
C LEU A 292 24.76 -14.63 -0.03
N THR A 293 24.48 -15.19 1.15
CA THR A 293 24.66 -16.65 1.43
C THR A 293 23.83 -17.57 0.54
N ASN A 294 22.78 -17.03 -0.10
CA ASN A 294 21.92 -17.75 -1.04
C ASN A 294 22.41 -17.69 -2.49
N GLY A 295 23.57 -17.08 -2.76
CA GLY A 295 24.17 -16.96 -4.09
C GLY A 295 23.61 -15.85 -4.98
N ARG A 296 22.75 -14.97 -4.45
CA ARG A 296 22.21 -13.78 -5.17
C ARG A 296 22.87 -12.50 -4.68
N TYR A 297 22.75 -11.41 -5.45
CA TYR A 297 23.26 -10.11 -5.04
C TYR A 297 22.20 -9.27 -4.30
N GLY A 298 22.62 -8.61 -3.22
CA GLY A 298 21.86 -7.63 -2.46
C GLY A 298 22.49 -6.23 -2.53
N CYS A 299 21.72 -5.22 -2.12
CA CYS A 299 22.11 -3.82 -2.25
C CYS A 299 22.55 -3.23 -0.91
N CYS A 300 23.80 -2.84 -0.81
CA CYS A 300 24.36 -2.19 0.37
C CYS A 300 24.22 -0.67 0.25
N PRO A 301 23.67 0.04 1.25
CA PRO A 301 23.27 1.44 1.15
C PRO A 301 24.45 2.43 1.19
N TYR A 302 25.68 1.96 0.99
CA TYR A 302 26.90 2.77 1.01
C TYR A 302 27.67 2.65 -0.29
N VAL A 303 28.20 3.78 -0.73
CA VAL A 303 29.05 3.85 -1.92
C VAL A 303 30.39 3.22 -1.58
N HIS A 304 30.83 2.25 -2.39
CA HIS A 304 32.09 1.51 -2.18
C HIS A 304 32.15 0.72 -0.86
N ALA A 305 30.99 0.29 -0.31
CA ALA A 305 30.96 -0.63 0.83
C ALA A 305 31.75 -1.92 0.55
N GLU A 306 32.55 -2.35 1.53
CA GLU A 306 33.17 -3.67 1.51
C GLU A 306 32.15 -4.74 1.94
N CYS A 307 31.93 -5.72 1.09
CA CYS A 307 31.02 -6.83 1.42
C CYS A 307 31.66 -7.73 2.48
N CYS A 308 31.07 -7.79 3.67
CA CYS A 308 31.56 -8.62 4.75
C CYS A 308 31.43 -10.12 4.40
N ARG A 309 32.41 -10.92 4.80
CA ARG A 309 32.46 -12.39 4.55
C ARG A 309 31.35 -13.18 5.24
N ASP A 310 30.61 -12.56 6.13
CA ASP A 310 29.43 -13.14 6.76
C ASP A 310 28.20 -13.15 5.81
N HIS A 311 28.29 -12.45 4.66
CA HIS A 311 27.25 -12.31 3.64
C HIS A 311 25.91 -11.79 4.18
N ARG A 312 25.95 -11.12 5.33
CA ARG A 312 24.79 -10.52 6.01
C ARG A 312 24.97 -9.02 6.19
N SER A 313 26.20 -8.54 6.02
CA SER A 313 26.61 -7.20 6.41
C SER A 313 27.43 -6.50 5.33
N CYS A 314 27.32 -5.19 5.38
CA CYS A 314 28.08 -4.14 4.71
C CYS A 314 27.77 -2.84 5.49
#